data_AF-A0A1Q7J1U8-F1
#
_entry.id   AF-A0A1Q7J1U8-F1
#
_cell.length_a   1.000
_cell.length_b   1.000
_cell.length_c   1.000
_cell.angle_alpha   90.00
_cell.angle_beta   90.00
_cell.angle_gamma   90.00
#
_symmetry.space_group_name_H-M   'P 1'
#
loop_
_entity.id
_entity.type
_entity.pdbx_description
1 polymer ?
#
loop_
_entity_poly.entity_id
_entity_poly.type
_entity_poly.pdbx_seq_one_letter_code
_entity_poly.pdbx_strand_id
1 'polypeptide(L)'
;MIFCYRQSTDFRANKERGYRLGHAWSHDLSQWTRDDAGVGIDVSVSGWDSDMLCYPNLFECDGRTYLLYNGNEFGRHGFGIAILE
;
A
#
# COMPACT_ATOMS: atom_id res chain seq x y z
N MET A 1 9.30 -3.02 6.23
CA MET A 1 8.27 -3.90 5.62
C MET A 1 7.09 -3.03 5.22
N ILE A 2 6.61 -3.19 3.98
CA ILE A 2 5.34 -2.61 3.52
C ILE A 2 4.28 -3.70 3.56
N PHE A 3 3.10 -3.38 4.08
CA PHE A 3 1.96 -4.30 4.16
C PHE A 3 0.67 -3.58 3.77
N CYS A 4 -0.40 -4.32 3.50
CA CYS A 4 -1.73 -3.72 3.32
C CYS A 4 -2.66 -4.08 4.48
N TYR A 5 -3.49 -3.14 4.90
CA TYR A 5 -4.49 -3.34 5.95
C TYR A 5 -5.83 -2.73 5.53
N ARG A 6 -6.92 -3.17 6.17
CA ARG A 6 -8.28 -2.68 5.95
C ARG A 6 -9.18 -2.97 7.14
N GLN A 7 -10.39 -2.44 7.13
CA GLN A 7 -11.41 -2.83 8.11
C GLN A 7 -12.02 -4.20 7.79
N SER A 8 -12.54 -4.87 8.82
CA SER A 8 -13.11 -6.23 8.70
C SER A 8 -14.39 -6.26 7.85
N THR A 9 -15.18 -5.20 7.87
CA THR A 9 -16.47 -5.07 7.17
C THR A 9 -16.52 -3.81 6.31
N ASP A 10 -17.37 -3.81 5.28
CA ASP A 10 -17.71 -2.65 4.42
C ASP A 10 -16.57 -2.07 3.55
N PHE A 11 -15.35 -2.61 3.66
CA PHE A 11 -14.16 -2.23 2.88
C PHE A 11 -14.27 -2.35 1.34
N ARG A 12 -15.35 -2.98 0.82
CA ARG A 12 -15.58 -3.13 -0.62
C ARG A 12 -16.37 -1.96 -1.22
N ALA A 13 -17.23 -1.32 -0.43
CA ALA A 13 -18.12 -0.26 -0.89
C ALA A 13 -17.74 1.11 -0.28
N ASN A 14 -17.00 1.11 0.83
CA ASN A 14 -16.62 2.31 1.54
C ASN A 14 -15.09 2.51 1.49
N LYS A 15 -14.65 3.52 0.74
CA LYS A 15 -13.23 3.82 0.55
C LYS A 15 -12.49 4.18 1.84
N GLU A 16 -13.18 4.72 2.86
CA GLU A 16 -12.59 5.03 4.17
C GLU A 16 -12.25 3.76 4.97
N ARG A 17 -12.80 2.63 4.53
CA ARG A 17 -12.62 1.30 5.13
C ARG A 17 -11.82 0.36 4.22
N GLY A 18 -11.50 0.82 3.02
CA GLY A 18 -10.77 0.09 1.98
C GLY A 18 -9.33 -0.22 2.36
N TYR A 19 -8.62 -0.92 1.46
CA TYR A 19 -7.22 -1.21 1.68
C TYR A 19 -6.36 0.05 1.63
N ARG A 20 -5.41 0.13 2.56
CA ARG A 20 -4.31 1.09 2.57
C ARG A 20 -2.99 0.36 2.76
N LEU A 21 -1.91 1.02 2.37
CA LEU A 21 -0.57 0.56 2.65
C LEU A 21 -0.11 1.10 4.01
N GLY A 22 0.55 0.25 4.77
CA GLY A 22 1.21 0.60 6.02
C GLY A 22 2.68 0.21 5.98
N HIS A 23 3.45 0.83 6.85
CA HIS A 23 4.87 0.57 7.01
C HIS A 23 5.20 0.17 8.44
N ALA A 24 6.08 -0.81 8.59
CA ALA A 24 6.64 -1.19 9.86
C ALA A 24 8.10 -1.60 9.70
N TRP A 25 8.92 -1.33 10.71
CA TRP A 25 10.32 -1.68 10.73
C TRP A 25 10.69 -2.43 12.01
N SER A 26 11.79 -3.16 11.95
CA SER A 26 12.31 -3.95 13.06
C SER A 26 13.82 -4.09 12.91
N HIS A 27 14.53 -4.14 14.03
CA HIS A 27 15.96 -4.45 14.08
C HIS A 27 16.23 -5.95 14.28
N ASP A 28 15.23 -6.74 14.72
CA ASP A 28 15.39 -8.13 15.13
C ASP A 28 14.39 -9.11 14.46
N LEU A 29 13.52 -8.59 13.59
CA LEU A 29 12.43 -9.30 12.91
C LEU A 29 11.35 -9.90 13.84
N SER A 30 11.41 -9.64 15.14
CA SER A 30 10.48 -10.14 16.15
C SER A 30 9.61 -9.01 16.72
N GLN A 31 10.25 -7.90 17.12
CA GLN A 31 9.58 -6.71 17.60
C GLN A 31 9.48 -5.69 16.47
N TRP A 32 8.25 -5.28 16.16
CA TRP A 32 7.96 -4.39 15.04
C TRP A 32 7.38 -3.07 15.52
N THR A 33 7.95 -1.98 15.03
CA THR A 33 7.42 -0.62 15.21
C THR A 33 6.63 -0.25 13.97
N ARG A 34 5.33 0.03 14.14
CA ARG A 34 4.46 0.52 13.07
C ARG A 34 4.67 2.02 12.88
N ASP A 35 4.85 2.44 11.64
CA ASP A 35 5.07 3.83 11.23
C ASP A 35 4.36 4.08 9.88
N ASP A 36 3.04 4.25 9.94
CA ASP A 36 2.23 4.46 8.72
C ASP A 36 2.51 5.81 8.05
N ALA A 37 2.91 6.82 8.83
CA ALA A 37 3.28 8.13 8.29
C ALA A 37 4.49 8.04 7.35
N GLY A 38 5.39 7.08 7.60
CA GLY A 38 6.55 6.81 6.76
C GLY A 38 6.25 6.10 5.43
N VAL A 39 5.01 5.68 5.14
CA VAL A 39 4.71 4.96 3.89
C VAL A 39 4.80 5.85 2.64
N GLY A 40 4.53 7.15 2.80
CA GLY A 40 4.73 8.16 1.74
C GLY A 40 3.76 8.09 0.55
N ILE A 41 2.76 7.22 0.56
CA ILE A 41 1.77 7.06 -0.51
C ILE A 41 0.37 6.82 0.07
N ASP A 42 -0.64 7.41 -0.56
CA ASP A 42 -2.06 7.17 -0.27
C ASP A 42 -2.85 7.12 -1.60
N VAL A 43 -4.13 6.77 -1.52
CA VAL A 43 -5.02 6.69 -2.68
C VAL A 43 -5.05 8.00 -3.47
N SER A 44 -5.18 7.89 -4.79
CA SER A 44 -5.33 9.06 -5.64
C SER A 44 -6.63 9.81 -5.35
N VAL A 45 -6.67 11.11 -5.69
CA VAL A 45 -7.90 11.92 -5.58
C VAL A 45 -9.03 11.33 -6.43
N SER A 46 -8.70 10.75 -7.58
CA SER A 46 -9.60 10.05 -8.49
C SER A 46 -8.83 9.05 -9.35
N GLY A 47 -9.54 8.10 -9.96
CA GLY A 47 -8.97 7.17 -10.93
C GLY A 47 -9.00 5.72 -10.49
N TRP A 48 -8.08 4.93 -11.04
CA TRP A 48 -8.06 3.47 -10.90
C TRP A 48 -7.56 2.98 -9.53
N ASP A 49 -6.98 3.86 -8.70
CA ASP A 49 -6.48 3.59 -7.34
C ASP A 49 -7.00 4.60 -6.30
N SER A 50 -8.16 5.23 -6.55
CA SER A 50 -8.75 6.23 -5.65
C SER A 50 -9.45 5.69 -4.41
N ASP A 51 -9.80 4.41 -4.40
CA ASP A 51 -10.59 3.79 -3.32
C ASP A 51 -9.71 2.93 -2.42
N MET A 52 -8.68 2.30 -2.99
CA MET A 52 -7.78 1.41 -2.27
C MET A 52 -6.42 1.20 -2.95
N LEU A 53 -5.44 0.86 -2.12
CA LEU A 53 -4.11 0.38 -2.50
C LEU A 53 -3.88 -0.96 -1.80
N CYS A 54 -3.63 -2.04 -2.55
CA CYS A 54 -3.53 -3.39 -1.99
C CYS A 54 -2.38 -4.21 -2.58
N TYR A 55 -2.02 -5.28 -1.87
CA TYR A 55 -1.03 -6.28 -2.30
C TYR A 55 0.33 -5.69 -2.73
N PRO A 56 1.00 -4.95 -1.82
CA PRO A 56 2.27 -4.30 -2.13
C PRO A 56 3.37 -5.32 -2.41
N ASN A 57 4.26 -4.98 -3.34
CA ASN A 57 5.54 -5.67 -3.55
C ASN A 57 6.66 -4.64 -3.66
N LEU A 58 7.56 -4.63 -2.68
CA LEU A 58 8.71 -3.73 -2.63
C LEU A 58 9.96 -4.47 -3.11
N PHE A 59 10.68 -3.89 -4.06
CA PHE A 59 11.91 -4.48 -4.61
C PHE A 59 12.89 -3.40 -5.07
N GLU A 60 14.16 -3.78 -5.18
CA GLU A 60 15.21 -2.93 -5.73
C GLU A 60 15.53 -3.37 -7.17
N CYS A 61 15.70 -2.41 -8.07
CA CYS A 61 16.16 -2.64 -9.45
C CYS A 61 17.04 -1.47 -9.89
N ASP A 62 18.24 -1.76 -10.41
CA ASP A 62 19.21 -0.75 -10.86
C ASP A 62 19.47 0.39 -9.85
N GLY A 63 19.60 0.03 -8.56
CA GLY A 63 19.85 0.98 -7.47
C GLY A 63 18.67 1.89 -7.12
N ARG A 64 17.47 1.59 -7.60
CA ARG A 64 16.23 2.29 -7.27
C ARG A 64 15.26 1.36 -6.56
N THR A 65 14.57 1.89 -5.55
CA THR A 65 13.53 1.17 -4.82
C THR A 65 12.17 1.43 -5.45
N TYR A 66 11.47 0.35 -5.78
CA TYR A 66 10.16 0.37 -6.40
C TYR A 66 9.13 -0.30 -5.51
N LEU A 67 7.91 0.23 -5.53
CA LEU A 67 6.75 -0.35 -4.88
C LEU A 67 5.65 -0.60 -5.93
N LEU A 68 5.43 -1.87 -6.27
CA LEU A 68 4.26 -2.29 -7.04
C LEU A 68 3.05 -2.44 -6.11
N TYR A 69 1.87 -2.09 -6.61
CA TYR A 69 0.61 -2.23 -5.85
C TYR A 69 -0.60 -2.36 -6.79
N ASN A 70 -1.66 -3.00 -6.32
CA ASN A 70 -2.96 -3.07 -7.01
C ASN A 70 -3.88 -1.92 -6.56
N GLY A 71 -4.65 -1.38 -7.51
CA GLY A 71 -5.65 -0.34 -7.25
C GLY A 71 -7.03 -0.88 -6.89
N ASN A 72 -8.06 -0.15 -7.30
CA ASN A 72 -9.47 -0.37 -6.98
C ASN A 72 -9.95 -1.79 -7.31
N GLU A 73 -10.90 -2.26 -6.50
CA GLU A 73 -11.48 -3.61 -6.59
C GLU A 73 -10.40 -4.69 -6.70
N PHE A 74 -9.41 -4.64 -5.79
CA PHE A 74 -8.34 -5.64 -5.70
C PHE A 74 -7.46 -5.74 -6.95
N GLY A 75 -7.39 -4.67 -7.75
CA GLY A 75 -6.65 -4.61 -9.01
C GLY A 75 -7.48 -4.88 -10.26
N ARG A 76 -8.82 -5.00 -10.15
CA ARG A 76 -9.70 -5.12 -11.34
C ARG A 76 -9.48 -3.98 -12.34
N HIS A 77 -9.17 -2.79 -11.84
CA HIS A 77 -8.96 -1.59 -12.64
C HIS A 77 -7.50 -1.32 -13.00
N GLY A 78 -6.55 -2.09 -12.46
CA GLY A 78 -5.13 -1.94 -12.76
C GLY A 78 -4.22 -2.05 -11.53
N PHE A 79 -2.93 -1.92 -11.80
CA PHE A 79 -1.85 -1.86 -10.83
C PHE A 79 -0.86 -0.77 -11.24
N GLY A 80 -0.10 -0.25 -10.29
CA GLY A 80 0.87 0.82 -10.50
C GLY A 80 2.20 0.54 -9.82
N ILE A 81 3.15 1.42 -10.10
CA ILE A 81 4.49 1.39 -9.52
C ILE A 81 4.85 2.78 -9.01
N ALA A 82 5.29 2.86 -7.76
CA ALA A 82 5.88 4.06 -7.17
C ALA A 82 7.40 3.88 -7.05
N ILE A 83 8.13 4.98 -7.12
CA ILE A 83 9.59 5.03 -6.96
C ILE A 83 9.88 5.83 -5.70
N LEU A 84 10.77 5.33 -4.85
CA LEU A 84 11.25 6.07 -3.68
C LEU A 84 12.30 7.10 -4.13
N GLU A 85 12.04 8.39 -3.84
CA GLU A 85 12.97 9.51 -4.07
C GLU A 85 13.83 9.83 -2.84
#